data_AF-A0A814XQJ0-F1
#
_entry.id   AF-A0A814XQJ0-F1
#
_cell.length_a   1.000
_cell.length_b   1.000
_cell.length_c   1.000
_cell.angle_alpha   90.00
_cell.angle_beta   90.00
_cell.angle_gamma   90.00
#
_symmetry.space_group_name_H-M   'P 1'
#
loop_
_entity.id
_entity.type
_entity.pdbx_description
1 polymer ?
#
loop_
_entity_poly.entity_id
_entity_poly.type
_entity_poly.pdbx_seq_one_letter_code
_entity_poly.pdbx_strand_id
1 'polypeptide(L)'
;MDETLTDEEKASIARRFITHAPPGEFNEVFNDVRTLLNDDSLVRRSISQAFSEYNRDQYIPTKIQNSEYKCLITDGNDLGDSRFYDPRTRQTFKFDHLRRESSDYEHYQPDEKSETWRLALEKQLTDYIKEHYTYGSCIVIGESDADTITLSTFIESHKFEPKNFWNGRWRSNWSLTFSKGQFTCELIGHVKVQIHYFEDGNVQLVSNKNITEIIQLQDEIITAKEIIRIIRQAENNYQQAVNENYQLMSDSTFKALRRQLPITKAKIDWTKITAYKIGSELKNA
;
A
#
# COMPACT_ATOMS: atom_id res chain seq x y z
N MET A 1 27.07 -30.93 7.85
CA MET A 1 26.44 -30.45 9.09
C MET A 1 25.39 -29.47 8.64
N ASP A 2 24.11 -29.85 8.74
CA ASP A 2 23.03 -28.90 8.49
C ASP A 2 23.07 -27.88 9.63
N GLU A 3 23.42 -26.63 9.31
CA GLU A 3 23.29 -25.52 10.25
C GLU A 3 21.81 -25.35 10.55
N THR A 4 21.38 -25.82 11.72
CA THR A 4 20.03 -25.59 12.22
C THR A 4 19.93 -24.12 12.60
N LEU A 5 19.05 -23.39 11.90
CA LEU A 5 18.71 -22.00 12.21
C LEU A 5 18.35 -21.84 13.68
N THR A 6 18.84 -20.76 14.28
CA THR A 6 18.46 -20.34 15.63
C THR A 6 17.01 -19.89 15.68
N ASP A 7 16.41 -19.88 16.88
CA ASP A 7 15.02 -19.45 17.02
C ASP A 7 14.82 -17.96 16.71
N GLU A 8 15.85 -17.13 16.92
CA GLU A 8 15.84 -15.72 16.53
C GLU A 8 15.84 -15.55 14.99
N GLU A 9 16.61 -16.36 14.27
CA GLU A 9 16.61 -16.33 12.80
C GLU A 9 15.27 -16.82 12.22
N LYS A 10 14.71 -17.90 12.79
CA LYS A 10 13.37 -18.37 12.41
C LYS A 10 12.32 -17.30 12.65
N ALA A 11 12.37 -16.62 13.80
CA ALA A 11 11.49 -15.50 14.13
C ALA A 11 11.62 -14.33 13.14
N SER A 12 12.84 -13.98 12.76
CA SER A 12 13.11 -12.92 11.78
C SER A 12 12.54 -13.27 10.39
N ILE A 13 12.74 -14.51 9.94
CA ILE A 13 12.18 -15.01 8.67
C ILE A 13 10.65 -15.00 8.71
N ALA A 14 10.05 -15.45 9.83
CA ALA A 14 8.62 -15.44 10.04
C ALA A 14 8.03 -14.03 9.97
N ARG A 15 8.66 -13.07 10.65
CA ARG A 15 8.28 -11.64 10.58
C ARG A 15 8.32 -11.14 9.15
N ARG A 16 9.37 -11.48 8.40
CA ARG A 16 9.51 -11.07 6.99
C ARG A 16 8.39 -11.62 6.10
N PHE A 17 7.98 -12.88 6.28
CA PHE A 17 6.86 -13.44 5.52
C PHE A 17 5.55 -12.70 5.82
N ILE A 18 5.30 -12.37 7.09
CA ILE A 18 4.06 -11.70 7.51
C ILE A 18 4.02 -10.25 7.01
N THR A 19 5.14 -9.51 7.07
CA THR A 19 5.18 -8.13 6.59
C THR A 19 5.05 -8.02 5.07
N HIS A 20 5.42 -9.07 4.33
CA HIS A 20 5.31 -9.12 2.86
C HIS A 20 4.05 -9.84 2.37
N ALA A 21 3.11 -10.18 3.25
CA ALA A 21 1.87 -10.83 2.84
C ALA A 21 1.10 -9.96 1.82
N PRO A 22 0.61 -10.54 0.71
CA PRO A 22 -0.22 -9.82 -0.24
C PRO A 22 -1.46 -9.22 0.44
N PRO A 23 -2.00 -8.10 -0.08
CA PRO A 23 -3.20 -7.49 0.48
C PRO A 23 -4.37 -8.48 0.35
N GLY A 24 -5.10 -8.69 1.44
CA GLY A 24 -6.24 -9.62 1.46
C GLY A 24 -5.90 -11.08 1.81
N GLU A 25 -4.61 -11.45 1.85
CA GLU A 25 -4.15 -12.84 2.08
C GLU A 25 -3.34 -13.02 3.37
N PHE A 26 -3.40 -12.02 4.24
CA PHE A 26 -2.61 -11.99 5.46
C PHE A 26 -2.90 -13.16 6.41
N ASN A 27 -4.17 -13.58 6.53
CA ASN A 27 -4.56 -14.64 7.45
C ASN A 27 -4.05 -16.00 6.96
N GLU A 28 -4.08 -16.21 5.64
CA GLU A 28 -3.57 -17.38 4.95
C GLU A 28 -2.05 -17.48 5.16
N VAL A 29 -1.30 -16.41 4.86
CA VAL A 29 0.15 -16.37 5.09
C VAL A 29 0.48 -16.60 6.57
N PHE A 30 -0.27 -16.00 7.49
CA PHE A 30 -0.06 -16.22 8.92
C PHE A 30 -0.27 -17.68 9.33
N ASN A 31 -1.33 -18.34 8.84
CA ASN A 31 -1.60 -19.74 9.13
C ASN A 31 -0.53 -20.67 8.55
N ASP A 32 -0.02 -20.37 7.36
CA ASP A 32 1.06 -21.11 6.73
C ASP A 32 2.37 -20.97 7.53
N VAL A 33 2.74 -19.74 7.90
CA VAL A 33 3.92 -19.46 8.73
C VAL A 33 3.82 -20.15 10.09
N ARG A 34 2.65 -20.13 10.73
CA ARG A 34 2.40 -20.84 11.99
C ARG A 34 2.62 -22.35 11.84
N THR A 35 2.12 -22.94 10.75
CA THR A 35 2.26 -24.38 10.46
C THR A 35 3.72 -24.75 10.18
N LEU A 36 4.47 -23.90 9.48
CA LEU A 36 5.88 -24.12 9.17
C LEU A 36 6.79 -24.03 10.40
N LEU A 37 6.51 -23.12 11.33
CA LEU A 37 7.30 -22.95 12.55
C LEU A 37 7.01 -24.03 13.59
N ASN A 38 5.75 -24.48 13.69
CA ASN A 38 5.27 -25.47 14.65
C ASN A 38 5.64 -25.15 16.13
N ASP A 39 5.80 -23.86 16.47
CA ASP A 39 6.05 -23.36 17.82
C ASP A 39 5.22 -22.10 18.07
N ASP A 40 4.09 -22.28 18.75
CA ASP A 40 3.14 -21.21 19.07
C ASP A 40 3.74 -20.13 20.01
N SER A 41 4.75 -20.47 20.80
CA SER A 41 5.38 -19.52 21.74
C SER A 41 6.29 -18.53 21.01
N LEU A 42 7.08 -19.03 20.05
CA LEU A 42 7.94 -18.23 19.19
C LEU A 42 7.12 -17.37 18.22
N VAL A 43 6.05 -17.96 17.66
CA VAL A 43 5.06 -17.28 16.83
C VAL A 43 4.47 -16.08 17.58
N ARG A 44 3.92 -16.26 18.78
CA ARG A 44 3.29 -15.15 19.53
C ARG A 44 4.22 -13.98 19.82
N ARG A 45 5.47 -14.26 20.22
CA ARG A 45 6.44 -13.22 20.60
C ARG A 45 6.88 -12.39 19.40
N SER A 46 7.21 -13.06 18.30
CA SER A 46 7.83 -12.44 17.12
C SER A 46 6.83 -11.71 16.22
N ILE A 47 5.57 -12.14 16.26
CA ILE A 47 4.58 -11.77 15.25
C ILE A 47 3.76 -10.53 15.64
N SER A 48 3.61 -10.24 16.94
CA SER A 48 2.86 -9.06 17.40
C SER A 48 3.38 -7.75 16.78
N GLN A 49 4.70 -7.58 16.72
CA GLN A 49 5.34 -6.43 16.07
C GLN A 49 5.12 -6.43 14.56
N ALA A 50 5.22 -7.59 13.92
CA ALA A 50 4.99 -7.76 12.48
C ALA A 50 3.56 -7.40 12.07
N PHE A 51 2.58 -7.74 12.92
CA PHE A 51 1.17 -7.41 12.73
C PHE A 51 0.92 -5.91 12.82
N SER A 52 1.55 -5.26 13.81
CA SER A 52 1.46 -3.81 13.98
C SER A 52 2.05 -3.07 12.77
N GLU A 53 3.26 -3.46 12.38
CA GLU A 53 3.96 -2.92 11.20
C GLU A 53 3.16 -3.15 9.90
N TYR A 54 2.66 -4.37 9.67
CA TYR A 54 1.85 -4.67 8.49
C TYR A 54 0.58 -3.84 8.46
N ASN A 55 -0.15 -3.76 9.57
CA ASN A 55 -1.43 -3.05 9.61
C ASN A 55 -1.24 -1.54 9.38
N ARG A 56 -0.15 -0.94 9.88
CA ARG A 56 0.20 0.46 9.64
C ARG A 56 0.67 0.71 8.21
N ASP A 57 1.59 -0.10 7.66
CA ASP A 57 2.02 0.07 6.25
C ASP A 57 0.83 -0.06 5.29
N GLN A 58 -0.10 -0.98 5.57
CA GLN A 58 -1.22 -1.29 4.70
C GLN A 58 -2.44 -0.37 4.87
N TYR A 59 -2.36 0.60 5.78
CA TYR A 59 -3.46 1.52 6.12
C TYR A 59 -4.77 0.80 6.40
N ILE A 60 -4.74 -0.23 7.25
CA ILE A 60 -5.92 -1.08 7.48
C ILE A 60 -7.09 -0.22 7.98
N PRO A 61 -8.24 -0.24 7.29
CA PRO A 61 -9.40 0.51 7.73
C PRO A 61 -10.12 -0.22 8.86
N THR A 62 -10.40 0.49 9.95
CA THR A 62 -11.16 0.01 11.10
C THR A 62 -12.46 0.81 11.26
N LYS A 63 -13.51 0.14 11.74
CA LYS A 63 -14.77 0.82 12.09
C LYS A 63 -14.61 1.47 13.45
N ILE A 64 -15.11 2.69 13.61
CA ILE A 64 -15.12 3.42 14.89
C ILE A 64 -16.54 3.51 15.40
N GLN A 65 -16.71 3.51 16.73
CA GLN A 65 -18.02 3.65 17.35
C GLN A 65 -18.63 5.03 17.01
N ASN A 66 -19.92 5.03 16.66
CA ASN A 66 -20.70 6.24 16.31
C ASN A 66 -20.18 7.01 15.08
N SER A 67 -19.46 6.35 14.16
CA SER A 67 -19.03 6.93 12.89
C SER A 67 -19.50 6.10 11.70
N GLU A 68 -19.97 6.77 10.66
CA GLU A 68 -20.23 6.13 9.36
C GLU A 68 -18.94 5.89 8.58
N TYR A 69 -17.89 6.67 8.87
CA TYR A 69 -16.60 6.59 8.21
C TYR A 69 -15.65 5.68 8.96
N LYS A 70 -14.84 4.93 8.20
CA LYS A 70 -13.76 4.11 8.74
C LYS A 70 -12.53 5.00 9.04
N CYS A 71 -11.83 4.68 10.11
CA CYS A 71 -10.53 5.26 10.43
C CYS A 71 -9.43 4.36 9.86
N LEU A 72 -8.35 4.94 9.33
CA LEU A 72 -7.19 4.17 8.87
C LEU A 72 -6.16 4.04 10.00
N ILE A 73 -5.56 2.87 10.12
CA ILE A 73 -4.43 2.63 11.03
C ILE A 73 -3.14 3.00 10.31
N THR A 74 -2.47 4.06 10.74
CA THR A 74 -1.26 4.58 10.09
C THR A 74 -0.19 4.90 11.13
N ASP A 75 1.04 5.19 10.69
CA ASP A 75 2.08 5.66 11.61
C ASP A 75 1.78 7.07 12.16
N GLY A 76 0.98 7.87 11.44
CA GLY A 76 0.66 9.24 11.84
C GLY A 76 -0.42 9.36 12.92
N ASN A 77 -1.18 8.29 13.19
CA ASN A 77 -2.15 8.27 14.29
C ASN A 77 -1.81 7.29 15.42
N ASP A 78 -0.59 6.78 15.46
CA ASP A 78 -0.11 5.87 16.50
C ASP A 78 0.31 6.65 17.76
N LEU A 79 -0.34 6.39 18.89
CA LEU A 79 0.00 6.96 20.20
C LEU A 79 0.92 6.03 21.03
N GLY A 80 1.28 4.87 20.50
CA GLY A 80 1.94 3.81 21.23
C GLY A 80 0.97 2.88 21.97
N ASP A 81 1.48 1.76 22.47
CA ASP A 81 0.72 0.72 23.19
C ASP A 81 -0.53 0.20 22.43
N SER A 82 -0.45 0.15 21.09
CA SER A 82 -1.56 -0.21 20.20
C SER A 82 -2.79 0.70 20.34
N ARG A 83 -2.61 1.93 20.82
CA ARG A 83 -3.66 2.96 20.83
C ARG A 83 -3.48 3.89 19.65
N PHE A 84 -4.59 4.17 18.96
CA PHE A 84 -4.65 5.06 17.83
C PHE A 84 -5.69 6.14 18.08
N TYR A 85 -5.57 7.28 17.40
CA TYR A 85 -6.59 8.31 17.45
C TYR A 85 -7.28 8.51 16.09
N ASP A 86 -8.54 8.92 16.16
CA ASP A 86 -9.31 9.38 15.02
C ASP A 86 -9.65 10.86 15.22
N PRO A 87 -9.03 11.77 14.46
CA PRO A 87 -9.27 13.21 14.61
C PRO A 87 -10.69 13.61 14.15
N ARG A 88 -11.36 12.79 13.31
CA ARG A 88 -12.73 13.04 12.88
C ARG A 88 -13.74 12.87 14.00
N THR A 89 -13.65 11.76 14.73
CA THR A 89 -14.54 11.46 15.85
C THR A 89 -14.06 12.02 17.18
N ARG A 90 -12.82 12.53 17.24
CA ARG A 90 -12.16 13.04 18.46
C ARG A 90 -12.10 11.98 19.54
N GLN A 91 -11.72 10.78 19.14
CA GLN A 91 -11.61 9.62 20.01
C GLN A 91 -10.24 8.96 19.86
N THR A 92 -9.70 8.45 20.95
CA THR A 92 -8.67 7.40 20.91
C THR A 92 -9.33 6.04 21.07
N PHE A 93 -8.69 5.00 20.59
CA PHE A 93 -9.16 3.63 20.72
C PHE A 93 -7.97 2.67 20.74
N LYS A 94 -8.13 1.54 21.43
CA LYS A 94 -7.20 0.42 21.34
C LYS A 94 -7.52 -0.43 20.12
N PHE A 95 -6.49 -0.77 19.34
CA PHE A 95 -6.63 -1.59 18.15
C PHE A 95 -6.03 -2.98 18.38
N ASP A 96 -6.87 -4.01 18.30
CA ASP A 96 -6.39 -5.39 18.31
C ASP A 96 -5.88 -5.72 16.90
N HIS A 97 -4.56 -5.76 16.72
CA HIS A 97 -3.96 -6.03 15.41
C HIS A 97 -4.27 -7.43 14.86
N LEU A 98 -4.61 -8.40 15.71
CA LEU A 98 -4.94 -9.78 15.31
C LEU A 98 -6.39 -9.86 14.83
N ARG A 99 -7.32 -9.28 15.58
CA ARG A 99 -8.76 -9.27 15.23
C ARG A 99 -9.13 -8.17 14.24
N ARG A 100 -8.29 -7.13 14.13
CA ARG A 100 -8.53 -5.90 13.38
C ARG A 100 -9.80 -5.17 13.85
N GLU A 101 -9.99 -5.14 15.16
CA GLU A 101 -11.14 -4.52 15.83
C GLU A 101 -10.66 -3.37 16.71
N SER A 102 -11.47 -2.31 16.78
CA SER A 102 -11.26 -1.19 17.70
C SER A 102 -12.10 -1.40 18.97
N SER A 103 -11.56 -0.98 20.11
CA SER A 103 -12.19 -1.10 21.43
C SER A 103 -11.66 0.00 22.35
N ASP A 104 -12.20 0.10 23.57
CA ASP A 104 -11.71 1.01 24.62
C ASP A 104 -11.58 2.46 24.15
N TYR A 105 -12.73 3.08 23.85
CA TYR A 105 -12.79 4.44 23.31
C TYR A 105 -12.65 5.48 24.42
N GLU A 106 -11.74 6.43 24.23
CA GLU A 106 -11.55 7.58 25.13
C GLU A 106 -11.63 8.88 24.33
N HIS A 107 -11.86 10.00 25.01
CA HIS A 107 -11.88 11.31 24.35
C HIS A 107 -10.46 11.74 23.96
N TYR A 108 -10.32 12.28 22.75
CA TYR A 108 -9.09 12.87 22.25
C TYR A 108 -9.31 14.35 21.95
N GLN A 109 -8.38 15.20 22.40
CA GLN A 109 -8.35 16.61 22.02
C GLN A 109 -7.32 16.79 20.89
N PRO A 110 -7.78 17.10 19.65
CA PRO A 110 -6.86 17.42 18.56
C PRO A 110 -6.05 18.67 18.84
N ASP A 111 -4.93 18.80 18.13
CA ASP A 111 -4.12 20.01 18.17
C ASP A 111 -4.88 21.22 17.60
N GLU A 112 -5.13 22.21 18.46
CA GLU A 112 -5.92 23.39 18.14
C GLU A 112 -5.30 24.25 17.01
N LYS A 113 -3.97 24.23 16.85
CA LYS A 113 -3.28 25.06 15.85
C LYS A 113 -3.47 24.52 14.43
N SER A 114 -3.50 23.20 14.28
CA SER A 114 -3.61 22.52 12.98
C SER A 114 -5.05 22.10 12.63
N GLU A 115 -5.95 22.05 13.61
CA GLU A 115 -7.33 21.55 13.46
C GLU A 115 -8.14 22.29 12.37
N THR A 116 -7.98 23.60 12.23
CA THR A 116 -8.74 24.38 11.22
C THR A 116 -8.34 23.98 9.79
N TRP A 117 -7.04 23.89 9.53
CA TRP A 117 -6.47 23.37 8.28
C TRP A 117 -6.87 21.92 8.02
N ARG A 118 -6.78 21.08 9.06
CA ARG A 118 -7.11 19.66 9.01
C ARG A 118 -8.58 19.44 8.63
N LEU A 119 -9.51 20.18 9.24
CA LEU A 119 -10.95 20.11 8.93
C LEU A 119 -11.27 20.56 7.51
N ALA A 120 -10.64 21.66 7.06
CA ALA A 120 -10.83 22.16 5.69
C ALA A 120 -10.38 21.12 4.65
N LEU A 121 -9.21 20.49 4.88
CA LEU A 121 -8.67 19.44 4.02
C LEU A 121 -9.50 18.16 4.08
N GLU A 122 -9.90 17.72 5.28
CA GLU A 122 -10.71 16.53 5.47
C GLU A 122 -12.04 16.61 4.71
N LYS A 123 -12.70 17.78 4.72
CA LYS A 123 -13.93 17.99 3.97
C LYS A 123 -13.73 17.77 2.47
N GLN A 124 -12.73 18.44 1.88
CA GLN A 124 -12.44 18.31 0.45
C GLN A 124 -11.97 16.89 0.07
N LEU A 125 -11.18 16.25 0.93
CA LEU A 125 -10.70 14.89 0.72
C LEU A 125 -11.86 13.88 0.73
N THR A 126 -12.82 14.05 1.64
CA THR A 126 -13.98 13.14 1.74
C THR A 126 -14.82 13.16 0.46
N ASP A 127 -15.04 14.36 -0.10
CA ASP A 127 -15.74 14.52 -1.38
C ASP A 127 -14.95 13.86 -2.52
N TYR A 128 -13.63 14.07 -2.58
CA TYR A 128 -12.74 13.43 -3.56
C TYR A 128 -12.79 11.90 -3.48
N ILE A 129 -12.71 11.32 -2.29
CA ILE A 129 -12.74 9.87 -2.10
C ILE A 129 -14.08 9.28 -2.57
N LYS A 130 -15.20 9.95 -2.25
CA LYS A 130 -16.52 9.51 -2.67
C LYS A 130 -16.70 9.52 -4.20
N GLU A 131 -16.07 10.47 -4.90
CA GLU A 131 -16.12 10.58 -6.35
C GLU A 131 -15.22 9.57 -7.07
N HIS A 132 -14.04 9.28 -6.52
CA HIS A 132 -12.97 8.56 -7.23
C HIS A 132 -12.74 7.11 -6.74
N TYR A 133 -13.16 6.77 -5.53
CA TYR A 133 -12.90 5.45 -4.93
C TYR A 133 -14.19 4.82 -4.39
N THR A 134 -14.71 3.80 -5.07
CA THR A 134 -15.96 3.10 -4.66
C THR A 134 -15.91 2.54 -3.24
N TYR A 135 -14.75 2.04 -2.81
CA TYR A 135 -14.53 1.45 -1.47
C TYR A 135 -13.47 2.22 -0.67
N GLY A 136 -13.23 3.47 -1.03
CA GLY A 136 -12.15 4.27 -0.44
C GLY A 136 -12.42 4.65 1.01
N SER A 137 -11.36 4.80 1.77
CA SER A 137 -11.34 5.36 3.11
C SER A 137 -10.16 6.30 3.24
N CYS A 138 -10.27 7.32 4.09
CA CYS A 138 -9.21 8.29 4.27
C CYS A 138 -9.17 8.80 5.71
N ILE A 139 -8.00 9.29 6.11
CA ILE A 139 -7.78 10.02 7.37
C ILE A 139 -6.90 11.23 7.08
N VAL A 140 -7.18 12.35 7.76
CA VAL A 140 -6.35 13.55 7.74
C VAL A 140 -5.88 13.84 9.15
N ILE A 141 -4.56 13.80 9.34
CA ILE A 141 -3.85 14.11 10.57
C ILE A 141 -3.26 15.50 10.45
N GLY A 142 -3.43 16.29 11.51
CA GLY A 142 -2.81 17.60 11.66
C GLY A 142 -2.01 17.59 12.95
N GLU A 143 -0.75 17.97 12.86
CA GLU A 143 0.15 18.07 14.00
C GLU A 143 0.87 19.41 13.94
N SER A 144 1.17 19.99 15.10
CA SER A 144 2.04 21.15 15.19
C SER A 144 3.17 20.92 16.16
N ASP A 145 4.37 21.29 15.73
CA ASP A 145 5.56 21.37 16.56
C ASP A 145 6.05 22.81 16.55
N ALA A 146 5.95 23.46 17.72
CA ALA A 146 6.16 24.90 17.91
C ALA A 146 5.34 25.79 16.93
N ASP A 147 5.97 26.25 15.85
CA ASP A 147 5.39 27.13 14.82
C ASP A 147 5.28 26.45 13.44
N THR A 148 5.57 25.15 13.37
CA THR A 148 5.49 24.33 12.16
C THR A 148 4.27 23.43 12.24
N ILE A 149 3.43 23.47 11.21
CA ILE A 149 2.26 22.63 11.04
C ILE A 149 2.57 21.58 9.98
N THR A 150 2.25 20.32 10.27
CA THR A 150 2.31 19.21 9.32
C THR A 150 0.91 18.64 9.14
N LEU A 151 0.45 18.62 7.90
CA LEU A 151 -0.80 17.96 7.50
C LEU A 151 -0.44 16.69 6.74
N SER A 152 -0.91 15.54 7.23
CA SER A 152 -0.69 14.23 6.63
C SER A 152 -2.03 13.61 6.27
N THR A 153 -2.22 13.33 4.99
CA THR A 153 -3.40 12.63 4.49
C THR A 153 -3.02 11.22 4.08
N PHE A 154 -3.89 10.27 4.40
CA PHE A 154 -3.74 8.88 3.99
C PHE A 154 -5.02 8.43 3.33
N ILE A 155 -4.89 7.75 2.20
CA ILE A 155 -5.96 7.21 1.40
C ILE A 155 -5.70 5.72 1.21
N GLU A 156 -6.75 4.92 1.43
CA GLU A 156 -6.73 3.49 1.17
C GLU A 156 -7.99 3.10 0.39
N SER A 157 -7.82 2.22 -0.58
CA SER A 157 -8.94 1.56 -1.26
C SER A 157 -8.51 0.16 -1.66
N HIS A 158 -9.32 -0.82 -1.33
CA HIS A 158 -9.05 -2.21 -1.67
C HIS A 158 -10.27 -2.90 -2.23
N LYS A 159 -10.01 -3.97 -2.96
CA LYS A 159 -11.02 -4.93 -3.41
C LYS A 159 -10.40 -6.32 -3.38
N PHE A 160 -11.03 -7.22 -2.65
CA PHE A 160 -10.55 -8.58 -2.40
C PHE A 160 -11.58 -9.58 -2.88
N GLU A 161 -11.22 -10.31 -3.93
CA GLU A 161 -12.08 -11.29 -4.57
C GLU A 161 -11.36 -12.66 -4.60
N PRO A 162 -11.10 -13.27 -3.43
CA PRO A 162 -10.36 -14.53 -3.34
C PRO A 162 -11.06 -15.68 -4.08
N LYS A 163 -12.40 -15.64 -4.22
CA LYS A 163 -13.17 -16.58 -5.04
C LYS A 163 -12.82 -16.52 -6.53
N ASN A 164 -12.36 -15.37 -7.00
CA ASN A 164 -11.89 -15.15 -8.37
C ASN A 164 -10.36 -15.07 -8.42
N PHE A 165 -9.68 -15.51 -7.35
CA PHE A 165 -8.22 -15.60 -7.26
C PHE A 165 -7.48 -14.28 -7.50
N TRP A 166 -8.04 -13.15 -7.06
CA TRP A 166 -7.33 -11.89 -7.13
C TRP A 166 -7.67 -10.91 -6.01
N ASN A 167 -6.66 -10.11 -5.64
CA ASN A 167 -6.76 -9.06 -4.64
C ASN A 167 -6.03 -7.81 -5.13
N GLY A 168 -6.57 -6.64 -4.82
CA GLY A 168 -5.98 -5.36 -5.17
C GLY A 168 -6.09 -4.35 -4.04
N ARG A 169 -5.05 -3.55 -3.86
CA ARG A 169 -5.02 -2.43 -2.92
C ARG A 169 -4.29 -1.23 -3.52
N TRP A 170 -4.92 -0.08 -3.37
CA TRP A 170 -4.38 1.24 -3.59
C TRP A 170 -4.11 1.90 -2.25
N ARG A 171 -2.94 2.53 -2.11
CA ARG A 171 -2.58 3.39 -0.98
C ARG A 171 -1.93 4.65 -1.50
N SER A 172 -2.30 5.79 -0.94
CA SER A 172 -1.53 7.01 -1.13
C SER A 172 -1.41 7.76 0.18
N ASN A 173 -0.23 8.35 0.41
CA ASN A 173 -0.04 9.32 1.46
C ASN A 173 0.38 10.65 0.85
N TRP A 174 0.00 11.75 1.50
CA TRP A 174 0.42 13.08 1.10
C TRP A 174 0.67 13.90 2.36
N SER A 175 1.88 14.45 2.49
CA SER A 175 2.29 15.28 3.60
C SER A 175 2.65 16.68 3.12
N LEU A 176 2.18 17.67 3.87
CA LEU A 176 2.51 19.07 3.68
C LEU A 176 3.00 19.65 5.01
N THR A 177 4.22 20.14 5.04
CA THR A 177 4.80 20.78 6.23
C THR A 177 5.08 22.24 5.94
N PHE A 178 4.67 23.13 6.85
CA PHE A 178 4.83 24.56 6.69
C PHE A 178 4.91 25.31 8.01
N SER A 179 5.69 26.39 8.03
CA SER A 179 5.79 27.27 9.20
C SER A 179 5.05 28.59 8.99
N LYS A 180 4.66 29.23 10.09
CA LYS A 180 3.95 30.51 10.06
C LYS A 180 4.79 31.59 9.34
N GLY A 181 4.24 32.17 8.26
CA GLY A 181 4.92 33.18 7.43
C GLY A 181 5.59 32.63 6.16
N GLN A 182 5.57 31.32 5.95
CA GLN A 182 5.97 30.70 4.69
C GLN A 182 4.84 30.79 3.66
N PHE A 183 5.15 31.23 2.45
CA PHE A 183 4.16 31.37 1.37
C PHE A 183 4.18 30.20 0.38
N THR A 184 5.29 29.46 0.31
CA THR A 184 5.49 28.34 -0.63
C THR A 184 5.96 27.11 0.11
N CYS A 185 5.27 25.99 -0.08
CA CYS A 185 5.50 24.76 0.67
C CYS A 185 5.55 23.56 -0.27
N GLU A 186 6.28 22.52 0.12
CA GLU A 186 6.40 21.29 -0.65
C GLU A 186 5.34 20.30 -0.19
N LEU A 187 4.49 19.89 -1.13
CA LEU A 187 3.58 18.77 -0.97
C LEU A 187 4.29 17.50 -1.45
N ILE A 188 4.54 16.58 -0.53
CA ILE A 188 5.19 15.30 -0.80
C ILE A 188 4.12 14.22 -0.80
N GLY A 189 4.01 13.47 -1.90
CA GLY A 189 3.10 12.35 -2.06
C GLY A 189 3.81 11.04 -2.35
N HIS A 190 3.30 9.96 -1.79
CA HIS A 190 3.73 8.61 -2.15
C HIS A 190 2.50 7.77 -2.50
N VAL A 191 2.43 7.31 -3.75
CA VAL A 191 1.36 6.42 -4.24
C VAL A 191 1.91 5.00 -4.37
N LYS A 192 1.15 3.99 -3.94
CA LYS A 192 1.50 2.57 -4.01
C LYS A 192 0.29 1.74 -4.43
N VAL A 193 0.49 0.89 -5.43
CA VAL A 193 -0.50 -0.07 -5.92
C VAL A 193 0.07 -1.47 -5.82
N GLN A 194 -0.72 -2.37 -5.25
CA GLN A 194 -0.40 -3.78 -5.16
C GLN A 194 -1.58 -4.62 -5.63
N ILE A 195 -1.34 -5.46 -6.64
CA ILE A 195 -2.34 -6.42 -7.16
C ILE A 195 -1.70 -7.80 -7.16
N HIS A 196 -2.47 -8.80 -6.75
CA HIS A 196 -2.07 -10.20 -6.78
C HIS A 196 -3.15 -11.00 -7.49
N TYR A 197 -2.77 -11.76 -8.51
CA TYR A 197 -3.61 -12.72 -9.22
C TYR A 197 -2.97 -14.10 -9.11
N PHE A 198 -3.73 -15.09 -8.68
CA PHE A 198 -3.22 -16.41 -8.29
C PHE A 198 -4.03 -17.61 -8.82
N GLU A 199 -4.75 -17.43 -9.93
CA GLU A 199 -5.37 -18.55 -10.65
C GLU A 199 -4.33 -19.23 -11.54
N ASP A 200 -4.10 -20.53 -11.32
CA ASP A 200 -3.16 -21.36 -12.09
C ASP A 200 -1.72 -20.80 -12.20
N GLY A 201 -1.34 -19.91 -11.28
CA GLY A 201 -0.06 -19.21 -11.28
C GLY A 201 0.03 -18.21 -10.12
N ASN A 202 1.07 -17.40 -10.11
CA ASN A 202 1.23 -16.28 -9.18
C ASN A 202 1.80 -15.08 -9.94
N VAL A 203 0.98 -14.05 -10.12
CA VAL A 203 1.34 -12.81 -10.79
C VAL A 203 1.06 -11.64 -9.83
N GLN A 204 2.10 -10.85 -9.55
CA GLN A 204 1.97 -9.66 -8.71
C GLN A 204 2.38 -8.41 -9.47
N LEU A 205 1.57 -7.36 -9.34
CA LEU A 205 1.95 -6.00 -9.64
C LEU A 205 2.29 -5.31 -8.32
N VAL A 206 3.51 -4.79 -8.22
CA VAL A 206 3.90 -3.85 -7.17
C VAL A 206 4.42 -2.60 -7.87
N SER A 207 3.73 -1.49 -7.69
CA SER A 207 4.11 -0.21 -8.26
C SER A 207 4.05 0.87 -7.19
N ASN A 208 5.00 1.78 -7.21
CA ASN A 208 5.02 2.96 -6.35
C ASN A 208 5.56 4.17 -7.11
N LYS A 209 5.20 5.36 -6.64
CA LYS A 209 5.71 6.62 -7.19
C LYS A 209 5.76 7.68 -6.09
N ASN A 210 6.92 8.30 -5.95
CA ASN A 210 7.13 9.50 -5.16
C ASN A 210 6.84 10.74 -6.02
N ILE A 211 6.15 11.71 -5.43
CA ILE A 211 5.66 12.91 -6.09
C ILE A 211 5.99 14.08 -5.18
N THR A 212 6.55 15.14 -5.73
CA THR A 212 6.86 16.37 -5.00
C THR A 212 6.38 17.53 -5.83
N GLU A 213 5.47 18.33 -5.27
CA GLU A 213 4.86 19.48 -5.92
C GLU A 213 4.96 20.70 -5.00
N ILE A 214 5.08 21.88 -5.58
CA ILE A 214 5.14 23.13 -4.80
C ILE A 214 3.75 23.75 -4.77
N ILE A 215 3.29 24.10 -3.58
CA ILE A 215 2.01 24.78 -3.38
C ILE A 215 2.22 26.15 -2.76
N GLN A 216 1.32 27.08 -3.10
CA GLN A 216 1.26 28.40 -2.47
C GLN A 216 0.23 28.37 -1.34
N LEU A 217 0.65 28.70 -0.12
CA LEU A 217 -0.23 28.81 1.02
C LEU A 217 -1.06 30.09 0.95
N GLN A 218 -2.36 29.94 1.15
CA GLN A 218 -3.33 31.03 1.20
C GLN A 218 -4.27 30.79 2.38
N ASP A 219 -5.57 30.92 2.19
CA ASP A 219 -6.57 30.52 3.19
C ASP A 219 -6.72 29.00 3.24
N GLU A 220 -7.09 28.49 4.42
CA GLU A 220 -7.30 27.06 4.72
C GLU A 220 -8.13 26.34 3.67
N ILE A 221 -9.23 26.95 3.24
CA ILE A 221 -10.16 26.38 2.25
C ILE A 221 -9.55 26.37 0.85
N ILE A 222 -8.82 27.41 0.47
CA ILE A 222 -8.22 27.53 -0.86
C ILE A 222 -7.06 26.54 -0.98
N THR A 223 -6.20 26.50 0.03
CA THR A 223 -5.10 25.53 0.09
C THR A 223 -5.63 24.10 0.11
N ALA A 224 -6.68 23.79 0.87
CA ALA A 224 -7.30 22.46 0.85
C ALA A 224 -7.77 22.06 -0.56
N LYS A 225 -8.44 22.97 -1.28
CA LYS A 225 -8.86 22.72 -2.67
C LYS A 225 -7.69 22.50 -3.61
N GLU A 226 -6.63 23.28 -3.45
CA GLU A 226 -5.43 23.18 -4.28
C GLU A 226 -4.68 21.85 -4.04
N ILE A 227 -4.55 21.42 -2.77
CA ILE A 227 -4.00 20.11 -2.42
C ILE A 227 -4.80 19.01 -3.13
N ILE A 228 -6.13 19.01 -3.01
CA ILE A 228 -6.96 17.98 -3.65
C ILE A 228 -6.86 18.04 -5.19
N ARG A 229 -6.76 19.23 -5.78
CA ARG A 229 -6.54 19.39 -7.23
C ARG A 229 -5.25 18.72 -7.68
N ILE A 230 -4.16 18.91 -6.92
CA ILE A 230 -2.85 18.30 -7.20
C ILE A 230 -2.91 16.78 -7.01
N ILE A 231 -3.49 16.30 -5.90
CA ILE A 231 -3.68 14.86 -5.65
C ILE A 231 -4.43 14.21 -6.81
N ARG A 232 -5.57 14.78 -7.21
CA ARG A 232 -6.38 14.28 -8.33
C ARG A 232 -5.56 14.21 -9.63
N GLN A 233 -4.85 15.28 -9.97
CA GLN A 233 -4.05 15.32 -11.19
C GLN A 233 -2.91 14.29 -11.16
N ALA A 234 -2.21 14.20 -10.03
CA ALA A 234 -1.08 13.30 -9.84
C ALA A 234 -1.50 11.82 -9.86
N GLU A 235 -2.59 11.46 -9.18
CA GLU A 235 -3.14 10.10 -9.15
C GLU A 235 -3.70 9.70 -10.52
N ASN A 236 -4.39 10.60 -11.23
CA ASN A 236 -4.86 10.35 -12.61
C ASN A 236 -3.68 10.11 -13.57
N ASN A 237 -2.66 10.96 -13.52
CA ASN A 237 -1.46 10.82 -14.35
C ASN A 237 -0.73 9.50 -14.04
N TYR A 238 -0.66 9.12 -12.77
CA TYR A 238 -0.07 7.85 -12.36
C TYR A 238 -0.88 6.65 -12.89
N GLN A 239 -2.21 6.67 -12.76
CA GLN A 239 -3.08 5.61 -13.28
C GLN A 239 -2.95 5.46 -14.80
N GLN A 240 -2.97 6.57 -15.54
CA GLN A 240 -2.77 6.57 -16.99
C GLN A 240 -1.39 6.00 -17.37
N ALA A 241 -0.33 6.45 -16.70
CA ALA A 241 1.02 5.96 -16.95
C ALA A 241 1.18 4.47 -16.66
N VAL A 242 0.53 3.95 -15.61
CA VAL A 242 0.52 2.49 -15.33
C VAL A 242 -0.16 1.73 -16.46
N ASN A 243 -1.32 2.20 -16.94
CA ASN A 243 -2.04 1.56 -18.05
C ASN A 243 -1.23 1.58 -19.36
N GLU A 244 -0.63 2.71 -19.71
CA GLU A 244 0.21 2.86 -20.90
C GLU A 244 1.46 1.97 -20.82
N ASN A 245 2.10 1.90 -19.64
CA ASN A 245 3.26 1.05 -19.43
C ASN A 245 2.91 -0.43 -19.62
N TYR A 246 1.72 -0.86 -19.16
CA TYR A 246 1.26 -2.22 -19.40
C TYR A 246 1.09 -2.56 -20.88
N GLN A 247 0.54 -1.64 -21.67
CA GLN A 247 0.43 -1.81 -23.12
C GLN A 247 1.82 -1.88 -23.77
N LEU A 248 2.72 -0.97 -23.38
CA LEU A 248 4.10 -0.95 -23.88
C LEU A 248 4.87 -2.24 -23.55
N MET A 249 4.78 -2.73 -22.31
CA MET A 249 5.45 -3.96 -21.87
C MET A 249 4.95 -5.17 -22.66
N SER A 250 3.65 -5.27 -22.89
CA SER A 250 3.03 -6.33 -23.69
C SER A 250 3.54 -6.31 -25.13
N ASP A 251 3.63 -5.12 -25.73
CA ASP A 251 3.97 -5.01 -27.14
C ASP A 251 5.47 -5.07 -27.46
N SER A 252 6.33 -4.70 -26.52
CA SER A 252 7.76 -4.58 -26.74
C SER A 252 8.57 -5.52 -25.84
N THR A 253 8.56 -5.31 -24.52
CA THR A 253 9.42 -5.98 -23.54
C THR A 253 9.21 -7.49 -23.54
N PHE A 254 7.96 -7.96 -23.45
CA PHE A 254 7.67 -9.40 -23.45
C PHE A 254 8.02 -10.05 -24.79
N LYS A 255 7.79 -9.37 -25.92
CA LYS A 255 8.15 -9.87 -27.25
C LYS A 255 9.67 -9.95 -27.45
N ALA A 256 10.44 -9.06 -26.82
CA ALA A 256 11.89 -9.08 -26.84
C ALA A 256 12.47 -10.25 -26.03
N LEU A 257 11.85 -10.62 -24.91
CA LEU A 257 12.25 -11.79 -24.11
C LEU A 257 11.97 -13.11 -24.83
N ARG A 258 10.74 -13.29 -25.33
CA ARG A 258 10.37 -14.47 -26.09
C ARG A 258 9.38 -14.08 -27.18
N ARG A 259 9.82 -14.24 -28.43
CA ARG A 259 8.96 -14.03 -29.58
C ARG A 259 7.83 -15.06 -29.57
N GLN A 260 6.62 -14.62 -29.91
CA GLN A 260 5.48 -15.53 -30.08
C GLN A 260 5.73 -16.57 -31.18
N LEU A 261 6.45 -16.18 -32.24
CA LEU A 261 6.92 -17.06 -33.30
C LEU A 261 8.40 -16.77 -33.61
N PRO A 262 9.14 -17.78 -34.10
CA PRO A 262 10.45 -17.58 -34.72
C PRO A 262 10.43 -16.48 -35.79
N ILE A 263 11.61 -15.97 -36.18
CA ILE A 263 11.75 -14.93 -37.22
C ILE A 263 11.05 -15.32 -38.53
N THR A 264 11.04 -16.63 -38.83
CA THR A 264 10.37 -17.22 -40.00
C THR A 264 8.84 -17.11 -39.97
N LYS A 265 8.24 -16.67 -38.86
CA LYS A 265 6.78 -16.58 -38.64
C LYS A 265 6.06 -17.94 -38.83
N ALA A 266 6.78 -19.04 -38.62
CA ALA A 266 6.24 -20.40 -38.67
C ALA A 266 6.64 -21.16 -37.40
N LYS A 267 5.84 -22.17 -37.02
CA LYS A 267 6.24 -23.08 -35.94
C LYS A 267 7.55 -23.79 -36.32
N ILE A 268 8.33 -24.15 -35.30
CA ILE A 268 9.57 -24.88 -35.49
C ILE A 268 9.28 -26.23 -36.16
N ASP A 269 9.96 -26.47 -37.27
CA ASP A 269 9.99 -27.78 -37.92
C ASP A 269 11.07 -28.65 -37.27
N TRP A 270 10.65 -29.46 -36.30
CA TRP A 270 11.55 -30.33 -35.56
C TRP A 270 12.23 -31.37 -36.45
N THR A 271 11.61 -31.80 -37.56
CA THR A 271 12.21 -32.78 -38.47
C THR A 271 13.44 -32.21 -39.17
N LYS A 272 13.36 -30.95 -39.62
CA LYS A 272 14.49 -30.23 -40.20
C LYS A 272 15.63 -30.04 -39.20
N ILE A 273 15.34 -29.64 -37.97
CA ILE A 273 16.37 -29.46 -36.94
C ILE A 273 17.15 -30.75 -36.69
N THR A 274 16.45 -31.88 -36.53
CA THR A 274 17.08 -33.19 -36.33
C THR A 274 17.93 -33.60 -37.54
N ALA A 275 17.42 -33.39 -38.76
CA ALA A 275 18.17 -33.70 -39.99
C ALA A 275 19.43 -32.83 -40.15
N TYR A 276 19.36 -31.54 -39.83
CA TYR A 276 20.54 -30.65 -39.85
C TYR A 276 21.58 -31.05 -38.79
N LYS A 277 21.14 -31.48 -37.60
CA LYS A 277 22.05 -31.97 -36.55
C LYS A 277 22.79 -33.22 -37.01
N ILE A 278 22.08 -34.22 -37.53
CA ILE A 278 22.67 -35.46 -38.08
C ILE A 278 23.62 -35.14 -39.24
N GLY A 279 23.23 -34.24 -40.16
CA GLY A 279 24.08 -33.81 -41.27
C GLY A 279 25.34 -33.07 -40.83
N SER A 280 25.33 -32.37 -39.69
CA SER A 280 26.51 -31.73 -39.10
C SER A 280 27.44 -32.74 -38.40
N GLU A 281 26.89 -33.75 -37.73
CA GLU A 281 27.66 -34.83 -37.09
C GLU A 281 28.33 -35.72 -38.14
N LEU A 282 27.65 -36.03 -39.25
CA LEU A 282 28.22 -36.76 -40.39
C LEU A 282 29.30 -36.00 -41.16
N LYS A 283 29.32 -34.66 -41.10
CA LYS A 283 30.38 -33.84 -41.71
C LYS A 283 31.64 -33.72 -40.84
N ASN A 284 31.51 -33.99 -39.54
CA ASN A 284 32.60 -33.92 -38.56
C ASN A 284 33.13 -35.32 -38.17
N ALA A 285 32.64 -36.38 -38.80
CA ALA A 285 33.12 -37.76 -38.71
C ALA A 285 33.99 -38.10 -39.93
#